data_AF-A0A445AIG1-F1
#
_entry.id   AF-A0A445AIG1-F1
#
_cell.length_a   1.000
_cell.length_b   1.000
_cell.length_c   1.000
_cell.angle_alpha   90.00
_cell.angle_beta   90.00
_cell.angle_gamma   90.00
#
_symmetry.space_group_name_H-M   'P 1'
#
loop_
_entity.id
_entity.type
_entity.pdbx_description
1 polymer ?
#
loop_
_entity_poly.entity_id
_entity_poly.type
_entity_poly.pdbx_seq_one_letter_code
_entity_poly.pdbx_strand_id
1 'polypeptide(L)'
;MVVAGYIFARGLDLKKILIPNDHCQGDREALWTLHPSEEVVDDVLNLLVSMLTYERGDKRIWWLPTTFAVSVNSAQSLLHVH
;
A
#
# COMPACT_ATOMS: atom_id res chain seq x y z
N MET A 1 13.44 17.99 -1.12
CA MET A 1 13.59 16.93 -2.14
C MET A 1 14.54 15.78 -1.77
N VAL A 2 15.05 15.70 -0.52
CA VAL A 2 16.01 14.64 -0.14
C VAL A 2 15.34 13.26 -0.02
N VAL A 3 14.13 13.21 0.53
CA VAL A 3 13.40 11.96 0.78
C VAL A 3 13.04 11.24 -0.52
N ALA A 4 12.43 11.94 -1.48
CA ALA A 4 12.09 11.37 -2.78
C ALA A 4 13.34 10.88 -3.54
N GLY A 5 14.41 11.68 -3.57
CA GLY A 5 15.67 11.27 -4.18
C GLY A 5 16.29 10.03 -3.53
N TYR A 6 16.12 9.88 -2.22
CA TYR A 6 16.58 8.69 -1.50
C TYR A 6 15.70 7.46 -1.75
N ILE A 7 14.38 7.61 -1.91
CA ILE A 7 13.45 6.50 -2.25
C ILE A 7 13.75 5.98 -3.65
N PHE A 8 13.86 6.88 -4.64
CA PHE A 8 14.03 6.54 -6.06
C PHE A 8 15.48 6.42 -6.53
N ALA A 9 16.45 6.44 -5.61
CA ALA A 9 17.86 6.26 -5.96
C ALA A 9 18.13 4.82 -6.45
N ARG A 10 18.73 4.73 -7.65
CA ARG A 10 19.11 3.45 -8.28
C ARG A 10 20.27 2.78 -7.54
N GLY A 11 20.28 1.45 -7.52
CA GLY A 11 21.36 0.65 -6.93
C GLY A 11 21.31 0.50 -5.41
N LEU A 12 20.24 0.97 -4.77
CA LEU A 12 19.96 0.73 -3.36
C LEU A 12 19.07 -0.50 -3.19
N ASP A 13 19.13 -1.12 -2.00
CA ASP A 13 18.34 -2.30 -1.67
C ASP A 13 16.83 -2.01 -1.72
N LEU A 14 16.14 -2.70 -2.63
CA LEU A 14 14.70 -2.60 -2.87
C LEU A 14 13.87 -3.18 -1.74
N LYS A 15 14.40 -4.15 -0.98
CA LYS A 15 13.68 -4.77 0.14
C LYS A 15 13.81 -3.98 1.44
N LYS A 16 14.51 -2.84 1.40
CA LYS A 16 14.66 -1.98 2.57
C LYS A 16 13.31 -1.42 2.98
N ILE A 17 12.89 -1.72 4.21
CA ILE A 17 11.73 -1.10 4.85
C ILE A 17 12.03 0.38 5.09
N LEU A 18 11.25 1.26 4.47
CA LEU A 18 11.38 2.70 4.61
C LEU A 18 10.31 3.28 5.53
N ILE A 19 9.11 2.68 5.53
CA ILE A 19 8.00 3.09 6.38
C ILE A 19 7.46 1.84 7.09
N PRO A 20 7.82 1.63 8.37
CA PRO A 20 7.23 0.56 9.17
C PRO A 20 5.80 0.94 9.55
N ASN A 21 4.85 0.03 9.33
CA ASN A 21 3.47 0.18 9.76
C ASN A 21 2.94 -1.20 10.21
N ASP A 22 2.12 -1.22 11.25
CA ASP A 22 1.60 -2.44 11.89
C ASP A 22 0.79 -3.33 10.92
N HIS A 23 0.28 -2.74 9.84
CA HIS A 23 -0.65 -3.41 8.92
C HIS A 23 -0.16 -3.46 7.46
N CYS A 24 0.96 -2.81 7.15
CA CYS A 24 1.54 -2.78 5.80
C CYS A 24 3.04 -2.46 5.87
N GLN A 25 3.83 -2.97 4.94
CA GLN A 25 5.26 -2.70 4.90
C GLN A 25 5.56 -1.78 3.71
N GLY A 26 5.90 -0.52 4.00
CA GLY A 26 6.38 0.41 2.98
C GLY A 26 7.85 0.15 2.69
N ASP A 27 8.16 -0.91 1.95
CA ASP A 27 9.50 -1.11 1.43
C ASP A 27 9.77 -0.27 0.18
N ARG A 28 11.03 -0.22 -0.22
CA ARG A 28 11.47 0.61 -1.34
C ARG A 28 10.89 0.11 -2.66
N GLU A 29 10.71 -1.19 -2.84
CA GLU A 29 10.10 -1.79 -4.03
C GLU A 29 8.66 -1.30 -4.22
N ALA A 30 7.83 -1.39 -3.18
CA ALA A 30 6.47 -0.87 -3.21
C ALA A 30 6.47 0.63 -3.50
N LEU A 31 7.30 1.42 -2.80
CA LEU A 31 7.35 2.88 -3.03
C LEU A 31 7.88 3.25 -4.41
N TRP A 32 8.61 2.35 -5.10
CA TRP A 32 9.10 2.59 -6.45
C TRP A 32 7.96 2.71 -7.47
N THR A 33 6.81 2.09 -7.20
CA THR A 33 5.64 2.17 -8.10
C THR A 33 4.94 3.53 -8.09
N LEU A 34 5.39 4.46 -7.24
CA LEU A 34 4.99 5.87 -7.32
C LEU A 34 5.69 6.62 -8.47
N HIS A 35 6.66 5.99 -9.14
CA HIS A 35 7.28 6.57 -10.32
C HIS A 35 6.24 6.76 -11.44
N PRO A 36 6.31 7.86 -12.21
CA PRO A 36 5.39 8.06 -13.33
C PRO A 36 5.38 6.85 -14.27
N SER A 37 4.19 6.52 -14.76
CA SER A 37 3.92 5.39 -15.68
C SER A 37 4.05 3.99 -15.08
N GLU A 38 4.32 3.86 -13.78
CA GLU A 38 4.24 2.57 -13.08
C GLU A 38 2.82 2.33 -12.54
N GLU A 39 2.44 1.05 -12.44
CA GLU A 39 1.20 0.65 -11.77
C GLU A 39 1.40 0.63 -10.26
N VAL A 40 0.57 1.40 -9.54
CA VAL A 40 0.66 1.49 -8.08
C VAL A 40 0.23 0.17 -7.45
N VAL A 41 1.11 -0.44 -6.66
CA VAL A 41 0.78 -1.66 -5.93
C VAL A 41 -0.11 -1.37 -4.72
N ASP A 42 -0.78 -2.42 -4.28
CA ASP A 42 -1.81 -2.36 -3.24
C ASP A 42 -1.23 -2.04 -1.85
N ASP A 43 -0.01 -2.48 -1.56
CA ASP A 43 0.74 -2.10 -0.36
C ASP A 43 0.89 -0.58 -0.20
N VAL A 44 1.11 0.15 -1.30
CA VAL A 44 1.21 1.63 -1.28
C VAL A 44 -0.14 2.26 -0.96
N LEU A 45 -1.22 1.72 -1.51
CA LEU A 45 -2.58 2.21 -1.23
C LEU A 45 -2.97 1.97 0.23
N ASN A 46 -2.71 0.77 0.75
CA ASN A 46 -2.95 0.43 2.15
C ASN A 46 -2.13 1.32 3.10
N LEU A 47 -0.87 1.57 2.76
CA LEU A 47 0.00 2.46 3.53
C LEU A 47 -0.54 3.90 3.56
N LEU A 48 -0.93 4.43 2.40
CA LEU A 48 -1.48 5.78 2.30
C LEU A 48 -2.74 5.94 3.15
N VAL A 49 -3.68 5.01 3.06
CA VAL A 49 -4.93 5.07 3.83
C VAL A 49 -4.67 4.92 5.33
N SER A 50 -3.71 4.07 5.71
CA SER A 50 -3.29 3.95 7.11
C SER A 50 -2.71 5.26 7.66
N MET A 51 -1.81 5.91 6.90
CA MET A 51 -1.26 7.22 7.29
C MET A 51 -2.35 8.28 7.40
N LEU A 52 -3.27 8.36 6.43
CA LEU A 52 -4.39 9.32 6.45
C LEU A 52 -5.32 9.09 7.65
N THR A 53 -5.56 7.84 8.01
CA THR A 53 -6.40 7.48 9.17
C THR A 53 -5.69 7.83 10.48
N TYR A 54 -4.38 7.55 10.56
CA TYR A 54 -3.56 7.89 11.72
C TYR A 54 -3.47 9.40 11.94
N GLU A 55 -3.14 10.17 10.89
CA GLU A 55 -3.02 11.64 10.96
C GLU A 55 -4.32 12.33 11.34
N ARG A 56 -5.46 11.78 10.89
CA ARG A 56 -6.77 12.32 11.23
C ARG A 56 -7.12 12.16 12.72
N GLY A 57 -6.51 11.19 13.41
CA GLY A 57 -6.71 10.96 14.85
C GLY A 57 -8.13 10.54 15.25
N ASP A 58 -9.05 10.39 14.30
CA ASP A 58 -10.42 9.94 14.57
C ASP A 58 -10.47 8.40 14.52
N LYS A 59 -10.49 7.80 15.71
CA LYS A 59 -10.58 6.34 15.91
C LYS A 59 -11.88 5.71 15.38
N ARG A 60 -12.83 6.50 14.87
CA ARG A 60 -14.07 6.02 14.27
C ARG A 60 -13.95 5.74 12.77
N ILE A 61 -12.83 6.13 12.15
CA ILE A 61 -12.60 5.86 10.74
C ILE A 61 -11.82 4.56 10.64
N TRP A 62 -12.49 3.57 10.05
CA TRP A 62 -11.92 2.26 9.75
C TRP A 62 -11.69 2.18 8.25
N TRP A 63 -10.61 1.53 7.86
CA TRP A 63 -10.32 1.19 6.47
C TRP A 63 -10.10 -0.31 6.35
N LEU A 64 -10.38 -0.84 5.15
CA LEU A 64 -10.18 -2.24 4.82
C LEU A 64 -9.02 -2.35 3.83
N PRO A 65 -8.09 -3.28 4.04
CA PRO A 65 -7.06 -3.58 3.06
C PRO A 65 -7.64 -3.93 1.69
N THR A 66 -6.94 -3.55 0.64
CA THR A 66 -7.23 -3.91 -0.77
C THR A 66 -7.52 -5.39 -0.99
N THR A 67 -6.83 -6.27 -0.25
CA THR A 67 -7.03 -7.73 -0.28
C THR A 67 -8.45 -8.17 0.07
N PHE A 68 -9.21 -7.38 0.84
CA PHE A 68 -10.62 -7.65 1.10
C PHE A 68 -11.48 -7.52 -0.17
N ALA A 69 -11.20 -6.53 -1.03
CA ALA A 69 -11.96 -6.32 -2.26
C ALA A 69 -11.78 -7.50 -3.24
N VAL A 70 -10.57 -8.05 -3.32
CA VAL A 70 -10.28 -9.26 -4.11
C VAL A 70 -11.04 -10.46 -3.55
N SER A 71 -11.02 -10.64 -2.24
CA SER A 71 -11.69 -11.76 -1.57
C SER A 71 -13.21 -11.75 -1.77
N VAL A 72 -13.84 -10.57 -1.73
CA VAL A 72 -15.28 -10.42 -1.99
C VAL A 72 -15.63 -10.78 -3.43
N ASN A 73 -14.84 -10.34 -4.41
CA ASN A 73 -15.07 -10.66 -5.82
C ASN A 73 -14.90 -12.16 -6.10
N SER A 74 -13.90 -12.81 -5.51
CA SER A 74 -13.72 -14.26 -5.61
C SER A 74 -14.88 -15.03 -4.99
N ALA A 75 -15.38 -14.59 -3.82
CA ALA A 75 -16.53 -15.22 -3.18
C ALA A 75 -17.83 -15.07 -3.99
N GLN A 76 -18.08 -13.90 -4.59
CA GLN A 76 -19.22 -13.69 -5.48
C GLN A 76 -19.13 -14.52 -6.76
N SER A 77 -17.94 -14.67 -7.32
CA SER A 77 -17.73 -15.52 -8.49
C SER A 77 -17.99 -17.01 -8.20
N LEU A 78 -17.72 -17.49 -6.98
CA LEU A 78 -18.02 -18.87 -6.57
C LEU A 78 -19.53 -19.08 -6.32
N LEU A 79 -20.24 -18.06 -5.84
CA LEU A 79 -21.69 -18.11 -5.60
C LEU A 79 -22.52 -18.10 -6.89
N HIS A 80 -21.97 -17.62 -8.01
CA HIS A 80 -22.66 -17.56 -9.30
C HIS A 80 -22.49 -18.83 -10.16
N VAL A 81 -21.71 -19.81 -9.67
CA VAL A 81 -21.44 -21.09 -10.36
C VAL A 81 -22.29 -22.23 -9.77
N HIS A 82 -23.21 -21.93 -8.84
CA HIS A 82 -23.99 -22.94 -8.13
C HIS A 82 -25.51 -22.76 -8.26
#